data_AF-A0A429YPT9-F1
#
_entry.id   AF-A0A429YPT9-F1
#
_cell.length_a   1.000
_cell.length_b   1.000
_cell.length_c   1.000
_cell.angle_alpha   90.00
_cell.angle_beta   90.00
_cell.angle_gamma   90.00
#
_symmetry.space_group_name_H-M   'P 1'
#
loop_
_entity.id
_entity.type
_entity.pdbx_description
1 polymer ?
#
loop_
_entity_poly.entity_id
_entity_poly.type
_entity_poly.pdbx_seq_one_letter_code
_entity_poly.pdbx_strand_id
1 'polypeptide(L)'
;MFDFWTNISEGQGAVVSSIFTIIAAALGVVLGSRLFGGKVTDLRKALRHAEEALNTHERSVDHKLREILDNIKFVEVNVVSSLEKISRVSGEIVTSNLADENANPEQQQSNIERIRSDWRKLSESLEDIVSDVSIDGRTRAKYARIDRRQYGQLIESYHEDFGLPNVTKYRRALQIWHKYRNGRSVPTDIEVQEMSRLSAELAPD
;
A
#
# COMPACT_ATOMS: atom_id res chain seq x y z
N MET A 1 -53.80 -51.47 26.79
CA MET A 1 -52.87 -50.49 27.43
C MET A 1 -53.58 -49.19 27.84
N PHE A 2 -54.92 -49.13 27.83
CA PHE A 2 -55.72 -48.03 28.40
C PHE A 2 -56.41 -48.43 29.73
N ASP A 3 -56.51 -49.73 30.04
CA ASP A 3 -57.22 -50.23 31.24
C ASP A 3 -56.43 -50.09 32.55
N PHE A 4 -55.16 -49.68 32.50
CA PHE A 4 -54.38 -49.35 33.71
C PHE A 4 -54.68 -47.93 34.22
N TRP A 5 -55.29 -47.08 33.40
CA TRP A 5 -55.58 -45.68 33.75
C TRP A 5 -56.98 -45.47 34.35
N THR A 6 -57.89 -46.43 34.22
CA THR A 6 -59.30 -46.28 34.65
C THR A 6 -59.59 -46.81 36.05
N ASN A 7 -58.62 -47.44 36.72
CA ASN A 7 -58.81 -48.07 38.04
C ASN A 7 -57.91 -47.50 39.15
N ILE A 8 -57.45 -46.27 38.97
CA ILE A 8 -56.67 -45.54 39.97
C ILE A 8 -57.65 -44.72 40.82
N SER A 9 -57.75 -45.04 42.11
CA SER A 9 -58.51 -44.27 43.10
C SER A 9 -58.11 -42.78 43.04
N GLU A 10 -59.05 -41.85 43.17
CA GLU A 10 -58.83 -40.39 43.08
C GLU A 10 -57.59 -39.91 43.87
N GLY A 11 -57.30 -40.51 45.02
CA GLY A 11 -56.12 -40.20 45.83
C GLY A 11 -54.78 -40.64 45.21
N GLN A 12 -54.74 -41.77 44.49
CA GLN A 12 -53.55 -42.24 43.79
C GLN A 12 -53.27 -41.45 42.51
N GLY A 13 -54.30 -40.92 41.85
CA GLY A 13 -54.15 -40.04 40.68
C GLY A 13 -53.41 -38.74 41.01
N ALA A 14 -53.69 -38.15 42.17
CA ALA A 14 -52.99 -36.96 42.66
C ALA A 14 -51.51 -37.22 42.98
N VAL A 15 -51.20 -38.38 43.57
CA VAL A 15 -49.81 -38.77 43.85
C VAL A 15 -49.03 -38.99 42.55
N VAL A 16 -49.62 -39.70 41.58
CA VAL A 16 -49.00 -39.95 40.27
C VAL A 16 -48.76 -38.64 39.52
N SER A 17 -49.71 -37.69 39.51
CA SER A 17 -49.52 -36.39 38.83
C SER A 17 -48.42 -35.54 39.47
N SER A 18 -48.29 -35.58 40.81
CA SER A 18 -47.22 -34.87 41.53
C SER A 18 -45.84 -35.42 41.17
N ILE A 19 -45.70 -36.75 41.06
CA ILE A 19 -44.46 -37.42 40.65
C ILE A 19 -44.11 -37.05 39.21
N PHE A 20 -45.09 -37.08 38.29
CA PHE A 20 -44.87 -36.65 36.90
C PHE A 20 -44.45 -35.18 36.80
N THR A 21 -45.00 -34.30 37.63
CA THR A 21 -44.62 -32.88 37.66
C THR A 21 -43.19 -32.69 38.13
N ILE A 22 -42.75 -33.43 39.16
CA ILE A 22 -41.37 -33.41 39.64
C ILE A 22 -40.41 -33.94 38.57
N ILE A 23 -40.76 -35.04 37.90
CA ILE A 23 -39.96 -35.61 36.81
C ILE A 23 -39.87 -34.63 35.63
N ALA A 24 -40.98 -34.00 35.25
CA ALA A 24 -41.01 -33.01 34.19
C ALA A 24 -40.17 -31.77 34.54
N ALA A 25 -40.23 -31.29 35.78
CA ALA A 25 -39.40 -30.18 36.26
C ALA A 25 -37.90 -30.56 36.24
N ALA A 26 -37.54 -31.76 36.71
CA ALA A 26 -36.17 -32.24 36.70
C ALA A 26 -35.62 -32.38 35.26
N LEU A 27 -36.42 -32.96 34.35
CA LEU A 27 -36.07 -33.05 32.93
C LEU A 27 -35.94 -31.66 32.28
N GLY A 28 -36.81 -30.73 32.63
CA GLY A 28 -36.74 -29.34 32.16
C GLY A 28 -35.43 -28.66 32.56
N VAL A 29 -34.97 -28.85 33.80
CA VAL A 29 -33.69 -28.31 34.28
C VAL A 29 -32.51 -28.96 33.56
N VAL A 30 -32.52 -30.29 33.37
CA VAL A 30 -31.44 -31.01 32.66
C VAL A 30 -31.37 -30.57 31.20
N LEU A 31 -32.50 -30.52 30.48
CA LEU A 31 -32.57 -30.05 29.10
C LEU A 31 -32.14 -28.58 28.98
N GLY A 32 -32.60 -27.72 29.90
CA GLY A 32 -32.18 -26.32 29.97
C GLY A 32 -30.66 -26.21 30.16
N SER A 33 -30.09 -26.91 31.14
CA SER A 33 -28.65 -26.87 31.41
C SER A 33 -27.82 -27.34 30.20
N ARG A 34 -28.29 -28.36 29.46
CA ARG A 34 -27.60 -28.89 28.29
C ARG A 34 -27.69 -27.94 27.09
N LEU A 35 -28.85 -27.33 26.86
CA LEU A 35 -29.10 -26.45 25.72
C LEU A 35 -28.45 -25.07 25.91
N PHE A 36 -28.40 -24.56 27.15
CA PHE A 36 -27.74 -23.29 27.47
C PHE A 36 -26.25 -23.44 27.81
N GLY A 37 -25.79 -24.60 28.28
CA GLY A 37 -24.38 -24.85 28.61
C GLY A 37 -23.44 -24.74 27.40
N GLY A 38 -23.88 -25.21 26.22
CA GLY A 38 -23.13 -25.05 24.97
C GLY A 38 -22.96 -23.58 24.58
N LYS A 39 -24.04 -22.79 24.61
CA LYS A 39 -24.01 -21.36 24.27
C LYS A 39 -23.14 -20.53 25.21
N VAL A 40 -23.14 -20.85 26.51
CA VAL A 40 -22.28 -20.16 27.50
C VAL A 40 -20.81 -20.50 27.28
N THR A 41 -20.52 -21.73 26.86
CA THR A 41 -19.15 -22.15 26.52
C THR A 41 -18.66 -21.45 25.26
N ASP A 42 -19.50 -21.31 24.24
CA ASP A 42 -19.19 -20.55 23.02
C ASP A 42 -18.99 -19.06 23.30
N LEU A 43 -19.82 -18.45 24.15
CA LEU A 43 -19.64 -17.05 24.57
C LEU A 43 -18.32 -16.84 25.31
N ARG A 44 -17.95 -17.74 26.24
CA ARG A 44 -16.66 -17.69 26.92
C ARG A 44 -15.49 -17.87 25.96
N LYS A 45 -15.65 -18.73 24.94
CA LYS A 45 -14.63 -18.94 23.90
C LYS A 45 -14.48 -17.71 23.02
N ALA A 46 -15.59 -17.10 22.59
CA ALA A 46 -15.59 -15.86 21.82
C ALA A 46 -14.97 -14.70 22.62
N LEU A 47 -15.25 -14.61 23.93
CA LEU A 47 -14.66 -13.60 24.82
C LEU A 47 -13.15 -13.76 24.92
N ARG A 48 -12.64 -14.99 25.09
CA ARG A 48 -11.18 -15.24 25.13
C ARG A 48 -10.51 -14.90 23.79
N HIS A 49 -11.14 -15.25 22.68
CA HIS A 49 -10.61 -14.88 21.36
C HIS A 49 -10.62 -13.37 21.14
N ALA A 50 -11.63 -12.66 21.65
CA ALA A 50 -11.66 -11.20 21.60
C ALA A 50 -10.54 -10.59 22.47
N GLU A 51 -10.32 -11.11 23.69
CA GLU A 51 -9.26 -10.67 24.61
C GLU A 51 -7.86 -10.95 24.05
N GLU A 52 -7.66 -12.11 23.41
CA GLU A 52 -6.41 -12.47 22.74
C GLU A 52 -6.15 -11.61 21.49
N ALA A 53 -7.18 -11.32 20.70
CA ALA A 53 -7.10 -10.38 19.59
C ALA A 53 -6.79 -8.95 20.05
N LEU A 54 -7.39 -8.52 21.17
CA LEU A 54 -7.14 -7.20 21.76
C LEU A 54 -5.71 -7.05 22.27
N ASN A 55 -5.21 -8.04 23.01
CA ASN A 55 -3.81 -8.07 23.49
C ASN A 55 -2.81 -8.11 22.32
N THR A 56 -3.14 -8.84 21.25
CA THR A 56 -2.30 -8.87 20.04
C THR A 56 -2.33 -7.52 19.32
N HIS A 57 -3.49 -6.88 19.27
CA HIS A 57 -3.63 -5.54 18.69
C HIS A 57 -2.89 -4.48 19.51
N GLU A 58 -2.99 -4.50 20.83
CA GLU A 58 -2.26 -3.61 21.74
C GLU A 58 -0.74 -3.71 21.54
N ARG A 59 -0.20 -4.94 21.52
CA ARG A 59 1.23 -5.16 21.23
C ARG A 59 1.62 -4.70 19.82
N SER A 60 0.75 -4.90 18.83
CA SER A 60 1.00 -4.43 17.46
C SER A 60 0.96 -2.90 17.36
N VAL A 61 0.07 -2.23 18.10
CA VAL A 61 -0.03 -0.78 18.15
C VAL A 61 1.19 -0.20 18.85
N ASP A 62 1.62 -0.75 19.99
CA ASP A 62 2.84 -0.32 20.67
C ASP A 62 4.09 -0.48 19.80
N HIS A 63 4.19 -1.61 19.09
CA HIS A 63 5.29 -1.83 18.15
C HIS A 63 5.28 -0.81 17.02
N LYS A 64 4.10 -0.55 16.41
CA LYS A 64 3.94 0.46 15.35
C LYS A 64 4.18 1.87 15.85
N LEU A 65 3.77 2.21 17.08
CA LEU A 65 4.04 3.52 17.68
C LEU A 65 5.52 3.73 17.94
N ARG A 66 6.24 2.70 18.40
CA ARG A 66 7.71 2.74 18.53
C ARG A 66 8.38 2.89 17.18
N GLU A 67 7.95 2.13 16.18
CA GLU A 67 8.45 2.24 14.81
C GLU A 67 8.19 3.64 14.22
N ILE A 68 7.00 4.22 14.45
CA ILE A 68 6.67 5.59 14.06
C ILE A 68 7.57 6.59 14.80
N LEU A 69 7.79 6.43 16.12
CA LEU A 69 8.67 7.31 16.89
C LEU A 69 10.13 7.23 16.43
N ASP A 70 10.62 6.04 16.10
CA ASP A 70 11.97 5.85 15.57
C ASP A 70 12.07 6.40 14.15
N ASN A 71 11.04 6.23 13.32
CA ASN A 71 10.96 6.86 12.01
C ASN A 71 10.88 8.39 12.13
N ILE A 72 10.18 8.95 13.12
CA ILE A 72 10.14 10.40 13.37
C ILE A 72 11.52 10.90 13.78
N LYS A 73 12.24 10.21 14.67
CA LYS A 73 13.61 10.57 15.05
C LYS A 73 14.58 10.46 13.87
N PHE A 74 14.44 9.42 13.06
CA PHE A 74 15.23 9.25 11.84
C PHE A 74 14.91 10.37 10.82
N VAL A 75 13.63 10.72 10.67
CA VAL A 75 13.20 11.86 9.86
C VAL A 75 13.74 13.15 10.45
N GLU A 76 13.76 13.37 11.77
CA GLU A 76 14.32 14.57 12.40
C GLU A 76 15.82 14.71 12.11
N VAL A 77 16.60 13.63 12.28
CA VAL A 77 18.04 13.61 11.94
C VAL A 77 18.27 13.84 10.44
N ASN A 78 17.43 13.25 9.59
CA ASN A 78 17.49 13.46 8.14
C ASN A 78 16.98 14.85 7.72
N VAL A 79 16.03 15.44 8.45
CA VAL A 79 15.48 16.77 8.20
C VAL A 79 16.47 17.82 8.66
N VAL A 80 17.19 17.64 9.77
CA VAL A 80 18.27 18.57 10.18
C VAL A 80 19.43 18.54 9.19
N SER A 81 19.87 17.34 8.78
CA SER A 81 20.91 17.22 7.75
C SER A 81 20.43 17.65 6.36
N SER A 82 19.14 17.51 6.06
CA SER A 82 18.53 18.08 4.86
C SER A 82 18.28 19.58 5.00
N LEU A 83 18.07 20.15 6.19
CA LEU A 83 17.91 21.58 6.41
C LEU A 83 19.24 22.30 6.24
N GLU A 84 20.36 21.69 6.63
CA GLU A 84 21.69 22.22 6.31
C GLU A 84 21.95 22.22 4.80
N LYS A 85 21.54 21.14 4.11
CA LYS A 85 21.62 21.06 2.65
C LYS A 85 20.64 22.04 1.98
N ILE A 86 19.41 22.17 2.46
CA ILE A 86 18.37 23.08 1.97
C ILE A 86 18.73 24.52 2.30
N SER A 87 19.42 24.83 3.40
CA SER A 87 19.86 26.20 3.69
C SER A 87 20.96 26.63 2.72
N ARG A 88 21.91 25.74 2.42
CA ARG A 88 22.92 25.98 1.37
C ARG A 88 22.28 26.09 -0.02
N VAL A 89 21.39 25.16 -0.34
CA VAL A 89 20.67 25.14 -1.62
C VAL A 89 19.65 26.29 -1.72
N SER A 90 19.03 26.76 -0.64
CA SER A 90 18.09 27.91 -0.65
C SER A 90 18.86 29.22 -0.80
N GLY A 91 20.06 29.33 -0.22
CA GLY A 91 20.95 30.45 -0.51
C GLY A 91 21.31 30.52 -1.99
N GLU A 92 21.55 29.36 -2.62
CA GLU A 92 21.87 29.24 -4.06
C GLU A 92 20.62 29.40 -4.96
N ILE A 93 19.44 28.91 -4.54
CA ILE A 93 18.16 29.02 -5.24
C ILE A 93 17.61 30.45 -5.19
N VAL A 94 17.73 31.18 -4.08
CA VAL A 94 17.29 32.58 -4.02
C VAL A 94 18.14 33.44 -4.96
N THR A 95 19.44 33.16 -5.07
CA THR A 95 20.29 33.81 -6.07
C THR A 95 20.00 33.36 -7.51
N SER A 96 19.63 32.10 -7.73
CA SER A 96 19.31 31.55 -9.08
C SER A 96 17.93 31.98 -9.58
N ASN A 97 16.89 31.98 -8.74
CA ASN A 97 15.54 32.39 -9.13
C ASN A 97 15.42 33.90 -9.40
N LEU A 98 16.25 34.73 -8.76
CA LEU A 98 16.36 36.16 -9.09
C LEU A 98 17.13 36.40 -10.40
N ALA A 99 17.95 35.44 -10.86
CA ALA A 99 18.59 35.47 -12.17
C ALA A 99 17.69 34.92 -13.28
N ASP A 100 16.83 33.95 -12.99
CA ASP A 100 15.94 33.28 -13.96
C ASP A 100 14.77 34.17 -14.44
N GLU A 101 14.36 35.19 -13.68
CA GLU A 101 13.36 36.18 -14.13
C GLU A 101 13.87 37.06 -15.30
N ASN A 102 15.18 37.03 -15.59
CA ASN A 102 15.82 37.68 -16.75
C ASN A 102 16.44 36.67 -17.74
N ALA A 103 16.09 35.38 -17.67
CA ALA A 103 16.66 34.37 -18.54
C ALA A 103 16.36 34.68 -20.03
N ASN A 104 17.42 34.83 -20.82
CA ASN A 104 17.36 35.05 -22.26
C ASN A 104 16.54 33.90 -22.92
N PRO A 105 15.55 34.18 -23.78
CA PRO A 105 14.76 33.14 -24.47
C PRO A 105 15.62 32.09 -25.19
N GLU A 106 16.81 32.45 -25.66
CA GLU A 106 17.76 31.49 -26.25
C GLU A 106 18.25 30.43 -25.25
N GLN A 107 18.51 30.81 -24.00
CA GLN A 107 18.96 29.89 -22.96
C GLN A 107 17.84 28.94 -22.52
N GLN A 108 16.60 29.44 -22.45
CA GLN A 108 15.43 28.61 -22.14
C GLN A 108 15.21 27.54 -23.21
N GLN A 109 15.37 27.90 -24.49
CA GLN A 109 15.23 26.96 -25.59
C GLN A 109 16.33 25.90 -25.58
N SER A 110 17.58 26.31 -25.33
CA SER A 110 18.71 25.38 -25.13
C SER A 110 18.45 24.39 -23.98
N ASN A 111 17.92 24.85 -22.85
CA ASN A 111 17.60 24.00 -21.70
C ASN A 111 16.50 22.95 -22.04
N ILE A 112 15.46 23.33 -22.80
CA ILE A 112 14.43 22.40 -23.27
C ILE A 112 15.03 21.35 -24.22
N GLU A 113 15.92 21.76 -25.12
CA GLU A 113 16.59 20.86 -26.06
C GLU A 113 17.47 19.84 -25.34
N ARG A 114 18.18 20.26 -24.28
CA ARG A 114 18.96 19.36 -23.42
C ARG A 114 18.07 18.31 -22.73
N ILE A 115 17.00 18.75 -22.07
CA ILE A 115 16.03 17.82 -21.44
C ILE A 115 15.45 16.84 -22.46
N ARG A 116 15.13 17.33 -23.66
CA ARG A 116 14.61 16.47 -24.76
C ARG A 116 15.65 15.44 -25.21
N SER A 117 16.90 15.85 -25.34
CA SER A 117 18.01 14.97 -25.71
C SER A 117 18.23 13.89 -24.65
N ASP A 118 18.31 14.28 -23.38
CA ASP A 118 18.49 13.36 -22.25
C ASP A 118 17.31 12.40 -22.10
N TRP A 119 16.08 12.88 -22.31
CA TRP A 119 14.90 12.00 -22.33
C TRP A 119 14.98 10.97 -23.45
N ARG A 120 15.46 11.35 -24.63
CA ARG A 120 15.58 10.42 -25.76
C ARG A 120 16.53 9.28 -25.41
N LYS A 121 17.71 9.57 -24.85
CA LYS A 121 18.67 8.55 -24.39
C LYS A 121 18.04 7.59 -23.38
N LEU A 122 17.35 8.13 -22.37
CA LEU A 122 16.64 7.33 -21.37
C LEU A 122 15.55 6.45 -21.98
N SER A 123 14.79 6.99 -22.93
CA SER A 123 13.73 6.24 -23.60
C SER A 123 14.27 5.14 -24.50
N GLU A 124 15.41 5.36 -25.16
CA GLU A 124 16.09 4.35 -25.98
C GLU A 124 16.66 3.23 -25.11
N SER A 125 17.31 3.57 -23.99
CA SER A 125 17.76 2.58 -22.98
C SER A 125 16.58 1.75 -22.45
N LEU A 126 15.44 2.39 -22.15
CA LEU A 126 14.24 1.67 -21.73
C LEU A 126 13.69 0.78 -22.85
N GLU A 127 13.64 1.26 -24.10
CA GLU A 127 13.22 0.48 -25.26
C GLU A 127 14.13 -0.74 -25.47
N ASP A 128 15.44 -0.59 -25.29
CA ASP A 128 16.43 -1.67 -25.40
C ASP A 128 16.16 -2.75 -24.35
N ILE A 129 16.02 -2.36 -23.08
CA ILE A 129 15.70 -3.27 -21.96
C ILE A 129 14.42 -4.06 -22.22
N VAL A 130 13.33 -3.40 -22.64
CA VAL A 130 12.04 -4.09 -22.88
C VAL A 130 12.03 -4.93 -24.16
N SER A 131 12.99 -4.70 -25.05
CA SER A 131 13.14 -5.41 -26.32
C SER A 131 14.09 -6.61 -26.26
N ASP A 132 14.70 -6.86 -25.09
CA ASP A 132 15.66 -7.95 -24.88
C ASP A 132 15.12 -9.30 -25.42
N VAL A 133 15.99 -10.03 -26.09
CA VAL A 133 15.72 -11.35 -26.66
C VAL A 133 15.43 -12.38 -25.56
N SER A 134 15.94 -12.16 -24.36
CA SER A 134 15.68 -13.02 -23.19
C SER A 134 14.21 -13.01 -22.73
N ILE A 135 13.46 -11.95 -23.07
CA ILE A 135 12.05 -11.80 -22.70
C ILE A 135 11.17 -12.64 -23.64
N ASP A 136 10.19 -13.33 -23.07
CA ASP A 136 9.20 -14.09 -23.83
C ASP A 136 8.56 -13.25 -24.96
N GLY A 137 8.41 -13.85 -26.14
CA GLY A 137 7.96 -13.14 -27.33
C GLY A 137 6.57 -12.53 -27.19
N ARG A 138 5.67 -13.15 -26.40
CA ARG A 138 4.34 -12.59 -26.13
C ARG A 138 4.43 -11.35 -25.23
N THR A 139 5.29 -11.39 -24.22
CA THR A 139 5.53 -10.26 -23.32
C THR A 139 6.23 -9.10 -24.03
N ARG A 140 7.24 -9.38 -24.87
CA ARG A 140 7.85 -8.37 -25.73
C ARG A 140 6.83 -7.73 -26.69
N ALA A 141 5.94 -8.53 -27.29
CA ALA A 141 4.86 -8.02 -28.13
C ALA A 141 3.83 -7.18 -27.36
N LYS A 142 3.57 -7.48 -26.07
CA LYS A 142 2.76 -6.65 -25.17
C LYS A 142 3.40 -5.27 -25.01
N TYR A 143 4.69 -5.19 -24.72
CA TYR A 143 5.40 -3.91 -24.55
C TYR A 143 5.50 -3.10 -25.84
N ALA A 144 5.78 -3.75 -26.97
CA ALA A 144 5.84 -3.09 -28.28
C ALA A 144 4.51 -2.45 -28.72
N ARG A 145 3.38 -2.85 -28.12
CA ARG A 145 2.06 -2.25 -28.38
C ARG A 145 1.78 -1.01 -27.54
N ILE A 146 2.55 -0.78 -26.47
CA ILE A 146 2.38 0.40 -25.63
C ILE A 146 2.89 1.62 -26.40
N ASP A 147 2.05 2.66 -26.52
CA ASP A 147 2.40 3.88 -27.25
C ASP A 147 3.57 4.59 -26.54
N ARG A 148 4.52 5.14 -27.31
CA ARG A 148 5.61 6.00 -26.83
C ARG A 148 5.14 7.24 -26.07
N ARG A 149 3.87 7.62 -26.18
CA ARG A 149 3.26 8.68 -25.36
C ARG A 149 2.95 8.21 -23.94
N GLN A 150 2.89 6.91 -23.73
CA GLN A 150 2.50 6.23 -22.50
C GLN A 150 3.67 5.49 -21.85
N TYR A 151 4.89 6.06 -21.90
CA TYR A 151 6.06 5.49 -21.22
C TYR A 151 5.82 5.19 -19.73
N GLY A 152 4.92 5.92 -19.05
CA GLY A 152 4.49 5.57 -17.70
C GLY A 152 3.90 4.15 -17.62
N GLN A 153 3.04 3.77 -18.56
CA GLN A 153 2.46 2.42 -18.61
C GLN A 153 3.53 1.36 -18.92
N LEU A 154 4.50 1.68 -19.76
CA LEU A 154 5.62 0.78 -20.06
C LEU A 154 6.47 0.52 -18.81
N ILE A 155 6.83 1.58 -18.08
CA ILE A 155 7.62 1.50 -16.84
C ILE A 155 6.89 0.65 -15.79
N GLU A 156 5.60 0.90 -15.56
CA GLU A 156 4.82 0.13 -14.58
C GLU A 156 4.66 -1.33 -15.01
N SER A 157 4.28 -1.58 -16.27
CA SER A 157 4.06 -2.95 -16.76
C SER A 157 5.34 -3.79 -16.69
N TYR A 158 6.49 -3.22 -17.07
CA TYR A 158 7.76 -3.93 -16.98
C TYR A 158 8.22 -4.12 -15.54
N HIS A 159 7.96 -3.14 -14.66
CA HIS A 159 8.27 -3.24 -13.25
C HIS A 159 7.47 -4.35 -12.56
N GLU A 160 6.19 -4.47 -12.86
CA GLU A 160 5.34 -5.54 -12.35
C GLU A 160 5.78 -6.94 -12.84
N ASP A 161 6.17 -7.04 -14.11
CA ASP A 161 6.51 -8.33 -14.72
C ASP A 161 7.93 -8.82 -14.34
N PHE A 162 8.92 -7.91 -14.24
CA PHE A 162 10.34 -8.26 -14.09
C PHE A 162 11.11 -7.50 -13.00
N GLY A 163 10.51 -6.50 -12.36
CA GLY A 163 11.18 -5.71 -11.32
C GLY A 163 12.22 -4.75 -11.87
N LEU A 164 11.78 -3.76 -12.67
CA LEU A 164 12.65 -2.73 -13.27
C LEU A 164 13.60 -2.11 -12.23
N PRO A 165 14.93 -2.23 -12.41
CA PRO A 165 15.88 -1.55 -11.54
C PRO A 165 15.72 -0.04 -11.69
N ASN A 166 15.84 0.69 -10.57
CA ASN A 166 15.73 2.15 -10.56
C ASN A 166 14.40 2.72 -11.09
N VAL A 167 13.28 2.02 -10.92
CA VAL A 167 11.93 2.48 -11.35
C VAL A 167 11.61 3.92 -10.91
N THR A 168 12.02 4.30 -9.71
CA THR A 168 11.82 5.66 -9.17
C THR A 168 12.54 6.74 -9.98
N LYS A 169 13.70 6.42 -10.54
CA LYS A 169 14.50 7.34 -11.37
C LYS A 169 13.87 7.52 -12.75
N TYR A 170 13.40 6.45 -13.38
CA TYR A 170 12.63 6.54 -14.64
C TYR A 170 11.34 7.33 -14.46
N ARG A 171 10.59 7.10 -13.37
CA ARG A 171 9.39 7.88 -13.02
C ARG A 171 9.74 9.36 -12.87
N ARG A 172 10.84 9.69 -12.19
CA ARG A 172 11.27 11.08 -11.99
C ARG A 172 11.66 11.76 -13.32
N ALA A 173 12.43 11.09 -14.17
CA ALA A 173 12.77 11.60 -15.49
C ALA A 173 11.51 11.86 -16.35
N LEU A 174 10.56 10.93 -16.31
CA LEU A 174 9.28 11.07 -17.03
C LEU A 174 8.47 12.27 -16.52
N GLN A 175 8.46 12.54 -15.21
CA GLN A 175 7.82 13.72 -14.64
C GLN A 175 8.43 15.03 -15.15
N ILE A 176 9.77 15.12 -15.16
CA ILE A 176 10.49 16.28 -15.68
C ILE A 176 10.15 16.48 -17.17
N TRP A 177 10.21 15.41 -17.97
CA TRP A 177 9.85 15.47 -19.39
C TRP A 177 8.41 15.94 -19.60
N HIS A 178 7.43 15.39 -18.87
CA HIS A 178 6.03 15.78 -19.02
C HIS A 178 5.76 17.25 -18.68
N LYS A 179 6.50 17.80 -17.72
CA LYS A 179 6.39 19.22 -17.34
C LYS A 179 6.82 20.13 -18.50
N TYR A 180 7.88 19.76 -19.23
CA TYR A 180 8.51 20.64 -20.21
C TYR A 180 8.24 20.32 -21.69
N ARG A 181 7.72 19.14 -22.01
CA ARG A 181 7.51 18.70 -23.41
C ARG A 181 6.65 19.64 -24.27
N ASN A 182 5.76 20.41 -23.65
CA ASN A 182 4.84 21.32 -24.33
C ASN A 182 5.37 22.77 -24.43
N GLY A 183 6.52 23.08 -23.85
CA GLY A 183 7.11 24.43 -23.86
C GLY A 183 6.32 25.50 -23.09
N ARG A 184 5.31 25.12 -22.29
CA ARG A 184 4.51 26.06 -21.49
C ARG A 184 5.19 26.49 -20.19
N SER A 185 6.19 25.75 -19.75
CA SER A 185 6.92 25.97 -18.51
C SER A 185 8.40 26.14 -18.83
N VAL A 186 9.06 27.03 -18.10
CA VAL A 186 10.50 27.27 -18.23
C VAL A 186 11.24 26.25 -17.36
N PRO A 187 12.18 25.46 -17.92
CA PRO A 187 12.98 24.55 -17.12
C PRO A 187 13.93 25.31 -16.20
N THR A 188 13.98 24.88 -14.93
CA THR A 188 15.01 25.36 -14.01
C THR A 188 16.34 24.65 -14.30
N ASP A 189 17.46 25.33 -14.05
CA ASP A 189 18.79 24.73 -14.23
C ASP A 189 18.97 23.46 -13.36
N ILE A 190 18.33 23.41 -12.20
CA ILE A 190 18.31 22.24 -11.32
C ILE A 190 17.68 21.03 -12.02
N GLU A 191 16.54 21.21 -12.68
CA GLU A 191 15.85 20.10 -13.38
C GLU A 191 16.60 19.67 -14.64
N VAL A 192 17.27 20.60 -15.34
CA VAL A 192 18.14 20.27 -16.47
C VAL A 192 19.32 19.42 -15.99
N GLN A 193 19.98 19.82 -14.90
CA GLN A 193 21.07 19.05 -14.30
C GLN A 193 20.58 17.70 -13.74
N GLU A 194 19.41 17.67 -13.11
CA GLU A 194 18.79 16.45 -12.61
C GLU A 194 18.52 15.47 -13.75
N MET A 195 17.92 15.94 -14.85
CA MET A 195 17.66 15.13 -16.05
C MET A 195 18.95 14.58 -16.66
N SER A 196 19.98 15.41 -16.78
CA SER A 196 21.28 15.01 -17.31
C SER A 196 21.95 13.96 -16.43
N ARG A 197 21.89 14.11 -15.10
CA ARG A 197 22.38 13.12 -14.13
C ARG A 197 21.63 11.78 -14.24
N LEU A 198 20.30 11.82 -14.35
CA LEU A 198 19.47 10.62 -14.51
C LEU A 198 19.80 9.89 -15.82
N SER A 199 19.98 10.64 -16.91
CA SER A 199 20.41 10.12 -18.21
C SER A 199 21.76 9.40 -18.11
N ALA A 200 22.77 10.05 -17.53
CA ALA A 200 24.10 9.45 -17.35
C ALA A 200 24.10 8.19 -16.47
N GLU A 201 23.22 8.12 -15.47
CA GLU A 201 23.16 6.98 -14.55
C GLU A 201 22.42 5.76 -15.14
N LEU A 202 21.36 5.98 -15.92
CA LEU A 202 20.49 4.92 -16.43
C LEU A 202 20.80 4.51 -17.89
N ALA A 203 21.47 5.38 -18.64
CA ALA A 203 21.83 5.17 -20.03
C ALA A 203 23.26 5.68 -20.28
N PRO A 204 24.29 5.05 -19.68
CA PRO A 204 25.67 5.37 -19.99
C PRO A 204 25.94 5.03 -21.47
N ASP A 205 26.58 5.98 -22.17
CA ASP A 205 26.97 5.83 -23.59
C ASP A 205 27.90 4.63 -23.83
#